data_AF-A0A317YMD0-F1
#
_entry.id   AF-A0A317YMD0-F1
#
_cell.length_a   1.000
_cell.length_b   1.000
_cell.length_c   1.000
_cell.angle_alpha   90.00
_cell.angle_beta   90.00
_cell.angle_gamma   90.00
#
_symmetry.space_group_name_H-M   'P 1'
#
loop_
_entity.id
_entity.type
_entity.pdbx_description
1 polymer ?
#
loop_
_entity_poly.entity_id
_entity_poly.type
_entity_poly.pdbx_seq_one_letter_code
_entity_poly.pdbx_strand_id
1 'polypeptide(L)'
;EYDSAVTAAKAIIGQTSSPTMNAQAINQAKDQVTAKQQALNGQENLTNAPTNAKQHLNCLSDLTNAQKDAAKLQIEGATHVSEVTQAQNNADALNT
;
A
#
# COMPACT_ATOMS: atom_id res chain seq x y z
N GLU A 1 6.39 1.20 10.73
CA GLU A 1 7.23 0.09 11.24
C GLU A 1 8.53 -0.09 10.46
N TYR A 2 8.48 -0.19 9.12
CA TYR A 2 9.69 -0.25 8.28
C TYR A 2 10.61 0.96 8.49
N ASP A 3 10.08 2.19 8.43
CA ASP A 3 10.88 3.41 8.62
C ASP A 3 11.53 3.49 10.00
N SER A 4 10.83 2.99 11.03
CA SER A 4 11.36 2.91 12.39
C SER A 4 12.54 1.92 12.47
N ALA A 5 12.42 0.75 11.83
CA ALA A 5 13.52 -0.23 11.75
C ALA A 5 14.72 0.32 10.98
N VAL A 6 14.47 1.02 9.87
CA VAL A 6 15.52 1.70 9.09
C VAL A 6 16.20 2.79 9.92
N THR A 7 15.43 3.58 10.66
CA THR A 7 15.96 4.64 11.54
C THR A 7 16.84 4.04 12.63
N ALA A 8 16.41 2.93 13.26
CA ALA A 8 17.20 2.23 14.27
C ALA A 8 18.51 1.67 13.69
N ALA A 9 18.48 1.05 12.50
CA ALA A 9 19.68 0.56 11.83
C ALA A 9 20.64 1.71 11.47
N LYS A 10 20.12 2.84 10.96
CA LYS A 10 20.91 4.06 10.69
C LYS A 10 21.55 4.61 11.96
N ALA A 11 20.84 4.60 13.09
CA ALA A 11 21.37 5.06 14.35
C ALA A 11 22.57 4.22 14.81
N ILE A 12 22.52 2.89 14.64
CA ILE A 12 23.65 1.99 14.94
C ILE A 12 24.85 2.31 14.03
N ILE A 13 24.62 2.46 12.72
CA ILE A 13 25.68 2.76 11.74
C ILE A 13 26.31 4.14 11.98
N GLY A 14 25.54 5.12 12.47
CA GLY A 14 25.98 6.49 12.68
C GLY A 14 26.76 6.74 13.98
N GLN A 15 26.99 5.73 14.82
CA GLN A 15 27.71 5.91 16.09
C GLN A 15 29.20 6.17 15.86
N THR A 16 29.67 7.36 16.22
CA THR A 16 31.08 7.76 16.10
C THR A 16 31.86 7.67 17.42
N SER A 17 31.16 7.66 18.56
CA SER A 17 31.72 7.46 19.89
C SER A 17 31.11 6.21 20.50
N SER A 18 31.96 5.25 20.91
CA SER A 18 31.53 3.95 21.46
C SER A 18 30.59 3.17 20.52
N PRO A 19 31.05 2.82 19.30
CA PRO A 19 30.21 2.13 18.33
C PRO A 19 29.76 0.77 18.84
N THR A 20 28.56 0.37 18.44
CA THR A 20 28.05 -0.98 18.64
C THR A 20 28.87 -1.95 17.81
N MET A 21 29.75 -2.72 18.47
CA MET A 21 30.56 -3.77 17.83
C MET A 21 30.01 -5.19 18.05
N ASN A 22 28.91 -5.32 18.79
CA ASN A 22 28.26 -6.60 19.02
C ASN A 22 27.58 -7.09 17.74
N ALA A 23 28.12 -8.16 17.15
CA ALA A 23 27.62 -8.72 15.90
C ALA A 23 26.16 -9.19 15.98
N GLN A 24 25.72 -9.70 17.14
CA GLN A 24 24.33 -10.11 17.34
C GLN A 24 23.39 -8.90 17.28
N ALA A 25 23.73 -7.78 17.93
CA ALA A 25 22.93 -6.56 17.88
C ALA A 25 22.83 -5.98 16.46
N ILE A 26 23.93 -6.00 15.70
CA ILE A 26 23.96 -5.56 14.30
C ILE A 26 23.07 -6.45 13.43
N ASN A 27 23.19 -7.77 13.57
CA ASN A 27 22.38 -8.73 12.81
C ASN A 27 20.89 -8.61 13.16
N GLN A 28 20.54 -8.37 14.43
CA GLN A 28 19.15 -8.12 14.82
C GLN A 28 18.58 -6.88 14.13
N ALA A 29 19.32 -5.77 14.09
CA ALA A 29 18.87 -4.56 13.40
C ALA A 29 18.68 -4.78 11.89
N LYS A 30 19.61 -5.52 11.25
CA LYS A 30 19.48 -5.95 9.85
C LYS A 30 18.22 -6.78 9.62
N ASP A 31 18.02 -7.81 10.43
CA ASP A 31 16.92 -8.76 10.23
C ASP A 31 15.56 -8.10 10.49
N GLN A 32 15.48 -7.13 11.42
CA GLN A 32 14.29 -6.29 11.61
C GLN A 32 13.96 -5.46 10.36
N VAL A 33 14.95 -4.81 9.74
CA VAL A 33 14.73 -4.06 8.49
C VAL A 33 14.24 -4.99 7.38
N THR A 34 14.87 -6.15 7.22
CA THR A 34 14.48 -7.14 6.20
C THR A 34 13.05 -7.65 6.44
N ALA A 35 12.71 -8.05 7.68
CA ALA A 35 11.39 -8.56 8.00
C ALA A 35 10.30 -7.49 7.79
N LYS A 36 10.55 -6.25 8.22
CA LYS A 36 9.58 -5.14 8.03
C LYS A 36 9.46 -4.71 6.57
N GLN A 37 10.51 -4.88 5.77
CA GLN A 37 10.45 -4.66 4.31
C GLN A 37 9.58 -5.72 3.64
N GLN A 38 9.79 -6.98 3.98
CA GLN A 38 9.02 -8.11 3.44
C GLN A 38 7.54 -8.05 3.85
N ALA A 39 7.26 -7.48 5.02
CA ALA A 39 5.89 -7.24 5.48
C ALA A 39 5.19 -6.07 4.78
N LEU A 40 5.87 -5.31 3.91
CA LEU A 40 5.21 -4.27 3.11
C LEU A 40 4.28 -4.93 2.10
N ASN A 41 2.98 -4.68 2.26
CA ASN A 41 1.90 -5.32 1.50
C ASN A 41 1.30 -4.40 0.43
N GLY A 42 2.04 -3.38 -0.04
CA GLY A 42 1.53 -2.39 -0.99
C GLY A 42 1.03 -3.01 -2.31
N GLN A 43 1.78 -3.97 -2.86
CA GLN A 43 1.37 -4.67 -4.08
C GLN A 43 0.13 -5.55 -3.87
N GLU A 44 0.04 -6.24 -2.74
CA GLU A 44 -1.12 -7.05 -2.39
C GLU A 44 -2.37 -6.17 -2.25
N ASN A 45 -2.24 -5.05 -1.52
CA ASN A 45 -3.32 -4.07 -1.38
C ASN A 45 -3.75 -3.52 -2.74
N LEU A 46 -2.80 -3.23 -3.64
CA LEU A 46 -3.09 -2.76 -4.99
C LEU A 46 -3.73 -3.82 -5.87
N THR A 47 -3.43 -5.11 -5.69
CA THR A 47 -4.12 -6.18 -6.44
C THR A 47 -5.55 -6.41 -5.92
N ASN A 48 -5.75 -6.31 -4.60
CA ASN A 48 -7.03 -6.55 -3.96
C ASN A 48 -8.01 -5.38 -4.12
N ALA A 49 -7.53 -4.13 -4.07
CA ALA A 49 -8.38 -2.95 -4.14
C ALA A 49 -9.21 -2.86 -5.45
N PRO A 50 -8.66 -3.05 -6.66
CA PRO A 50 -9.43 -3.05 -7.91
C PRO A 50 -10.48 -4.14 -7.97
N THR A 51 -10.19 -5.32 -7.41
CA THR A 51 -11.15 -6.42 -7.35
C THR A 51 -12.35 -6.04 -6.50
N ASN A 52 -12.10 -5.51 -5.30
CA ASN A 52 -13.15 -5.06 -4.38
C ASN A 52 -13.95 -3.88 -4.97
N ALA A 53 -13.27 -2.89 -5.55
CA ALA A 53 -13.92 -1.73 -6.17
C ALA A 53 -14.81 -2.12 -7.36
N LYS A 54 -14.37 -3.07 -8.20
CA LYS A 54 -15.20 -3.61 -9.30
C LYS A 54 -16.43 -4.36 -8.79
N GLN A 55 -16.31 -5.10 -7.69
CA GLN A 55 -17.46 -5.77 -7.07
C GLN A 55 -18.46 -4.75 -6.52
N HIS A 56 -17.97 -3.73 -5.81
CA HIS A 56 -18.81 -2.64 -5.30
C HIS A 56 -19.54 -1.89 -6.42
N LEU A 57 -18.81 -1.54 -7.48
CA LEU A 57 -19.36 -0.88 -8.67
C LEU A 57 -20.52 -1.65 -9.33
N ASN A 58 -20.48 -2.98 -9.30
CA ASN A 58 -21.56 -3.80 -9.87
C ASN A 58 -22.87 -3.66 -9.06
N CYS A 59 -22.78 -3.37 -7.76
CA CYS A 59 -23.92 -3.20 -6.86
C CYS A 59 -24.59 -1.83 -6.98
N LEU A 60 -23.98 -0.86 -7.67
CA LEU A 60 -24.54 0.47 -7.90
C LEU A 60 -25.67 0.39 -8.96
N SER A 61 -26.93 0.41 -8.52
CA SER A 61 -28.10 0.13 -9.36
C SER A 61 -28.49 1.27 -10.29
N ASP A 62 -28.15 2.50 -9.92
CA ASP A 62 -28.61 3.71 -10.59
C ASP A 62 -27.64 4.13 -11.72
N LEU A 63 -26.45 3.52 -11.74
CA LEU A 63 -25.49 3.70 -12.82
C LEU A 63 -25.90 2.95 -14.09
N THR A 64 -25.87 3.68 -15.20
CA THR A 64 -25.94 3.11 -16.54
C THR A 64 -24.74 2.22 -16.85
N ASN A 65 -24.88 1.33 -17.83
CA ASN A 65 -23.76 0.49 -18.29
C ASN A 65 -22.55 1.33 -18.73
N ALA A 66 -22.78 2.45 -19.41
CA ALA A 66 -21.71 3.34 -19.84
C ALA A 66 -20.95 3.97 -18.66
N GLN A 67 -21.65 4.37 -17.60
CA GLN A 67 -21.03 4.88 -16.37
C GLN A 67 -20.23 3.78 -15.64
N LYS A 68 -20.79 2.56 -15.58
CA LYS A 68 -20.08 1.40 -15.01
C LYS A 68 -18.82 1.06 -15.79
N ASP A 69 -18.87 1.07 -17.13
CA ASP A 69 -17.70 0.74 -17.95
C ASP A 69 -16.61 1.81 -17.85
N ALA A 70 -16.98 3.10 -17.79
CA ALA A 70 -16.04 4.18 -17.55
C ALA A 70 -15.34 4.05 -16.18
N ALA A 71 -16.09 3.74 -15.11
CA ALA A 71 -15.54 3.54 -13.77
C ALA A 71 -14.64 2.29 -13.70
N LYS A 72 -15.00 1.19 -14.40
CA LYS A 72 -14.14 0.00 -14.49
C LYS A 72 -12.79 0.32 -15.13
N LEU A 73 -12.77 1.09 -16.21
CA LEU A 73 -11.52 1.48 -16.87
C LEU A 73 -10.62 2.32 -15.94
N GLN A 74 -11.21 3.23 -15.16
CA GLN A 74 -10.47 4.00 -14.16
C GLN A 74 -9.89 3.11 -13.06
N ILE A 75 -10.66 2.13 -12.58
CA ILE A 75 -10.20 1.16 -11.57
C ILE A 75 -9.09 0.26 -12.13
N GLU A 76 -9.17 -0.15 -13.39
CA GLU A 76 -8.17 -1.03 -14.03
C GLU A 76 -6.89 -0.32 -14.42
N GLY A 77 -6.96 0.98 -14.74
CA GLY A 77 -5.79 1.81 -15.02
C GLY A 77 -5.07 2.33 -13.78
N ALA A 78 -5.61 2.11 -12.58
CA ALA A 78 -5.04 2.62 -11.35
C ALA A 78 -3.73 1.91 -10.98
N THR A 79 -2.71 2.71 -10.65
CA THR A 79 -1.38 2.25 -10.21
C THR A 79 -1.19 2.39 -8.70
N HIS A 80 -2.11 3.07 -8.02
CA HIS A 80 -2.13 3.24 -6.58
C HIS A 80 -3.52 2.98 -5.98
N VAL A 81 -3.57 2.45 -4.75
CA VAL A 81 -4.82 2.19 -4.01
C VAL A 81 -5.66 3.46 -3.84
N SER A 82 -5.02 4.63 -3.72
CA SER A 82 -5.71 5.92 -3.65
C SER A 82 -6.48 6.25 -4.93
N GLU A 83 -5.94 5.89 -6.10
CA GLU A 83 -6.60 6.11 -7.39
C GLU A 83 -7.81 5.19 -7.54
N VAL A 84 -7.68 3.91 -7.12
CA VAL A 84 -8.82 2.97 -7.04
C VAL A 84 -9.92 3.53 -6.14
N THR A 85 -9.54 4.04 -4.95
CA THR A 85 -10.47 4.63 -3.98
C THR A 85 -11.18 5.85 -4.57
N GLN A 86 -10.43 6.70 -5.28
CA GLN A 86 -11.00 7.88 -5.93
C GLN A 86 -11.99 7.51 -7.03
N ALA A 87 -11.68 6.51 -7.86
CA ALA A 87 -12.59 6.01 -8.88
C ALA A 87 -13.89 5.44 -8.27
N GLN A 88 -13.78 4.72 -7.15
CA GLN A 88 -14.95 4.22 -6.42
C GLN A 88 -15.83 5.36 -5.90
N ASN A 89 -15.24 6.35 -5.21
CA ASN A 89 -15.98 7.50 -4.68
C ASN A 89 -16.68 8.30 -5.79
N ASN A 90 -16.05 8.42 -6.96
CA ASN A 90 -16.67 9.07 -8.11
C ASN A 90 -17.89 8.29 -8.63
N ALA A 91 -17.79 6.95 -8.67
CA ALA A 91 -18.91 6.10 -9.07
C ALA A 91 -20.07 6.18 -8.06
N ASP A 92 -19.76 6.19 -6.76
CA ASP A 92 -20.74 6.36 -5.69
C ASP A 92 -21.47 7.71 -5.81
N ALA A 93 -20.73 8.79 -6.09
CA ALA A 93 -21.31 10.12 -6.27
C ALA A 93 -22.22 10.24 -7.49
N LEU A 94 -22.04 9.38 -8.51
CA LEU A 94 -22.90 9.32 -9.70
C LEU A 94 -24.14 8.43 -9.48
N ASN A 95 -24.15 7.60 -8.44
CA ASN A 95 -25.25 6.70 -8.13
C ASN A 95 -26.25 7.40 -7.17
N THR A 96 -27.08 8.27 -7.72
CA THR A 96 -28.11 9.05 -6.99
C THR A 96 -29.46 9.02 -7.69
#